data_AF-A0A966YW76-F1
#
_entry.id   AF-A0A966YW76-F1
#
_cell.length_a   1.000
_cell.length_b   1.000
_cell.length_c   1.000
_cell.angle_alpha   90.00
_cell.angle_beta   90.00
_cell.angle_gamma   90.00
#
_symmetry.space_group_name_H-M   'P 1'
#
loop_
_entity.id
_entity.type
_entity.pdbx_description
1 polymer ?
#
loop_
_entity_poly.entity_id
_entity_poly.type
_entity_poly.pdbx_seq_one_letter_code
_entity_poly.pdbx_strand_id
1 'polypeptide(L)'
;MQKILNARISLLVLGLMMTLLGLGNLVGAEDWAKDQWTGAQGRELDIATSVELAWGTKIVTVGLTILILSFILSGVARARFGVIAIVLFVAGEIFTVSSLSAKGYGEDASIPVLLIIVPLLITLWALVSCATGWNEKSAETS
;
A
#
# COMPACT_ATOMS: atom_id res chain seq x y z
N MET A 1 18.61 -3.42 -17.95
CA MET A 1 17.25 -2.99 -17.59
C MET A 1 16.33 -4.14 -17.15
N GLN A 2 16.25 -5.27 -17.87
CA GLN A 2 15.33 -6.38 -17.55
C GLN A 2 15.44 -6.95 -16.11
N LYS A 3 16.62 -6.91 -15.47
CA LYS A 3 16.78 -7.37 -14.07
C LYS A 3 16.14 -6.44 -13.03
N ILE A 4 16.03 -5.13 -13.32
CA ILE A 4 15.48 -4.12 -12.40
C ILE A 4 13.96 -4.06 -12.52
N LEU A 5 13.42 -4.24 -13.73
CA LEU A 5 11.98 -4.26 -14.00
C LEU A 5 11.41 -5.69 -13.94
N ASN A 6 11.61 -6.35 -12.81
CA ASN A 6 11.11 -7.70 -12.60
C ASN A 6 9.81 -7.66 -11.77
N ALA A 7 8.68 -7.99 -12.42
CA ALA A 7 7.36 -7.97 -11.77
C ALA A 7 7.32 -8.78 -10.46
N ARG A 8 7.94 -9.98 -10.43
CA ARG A 8 7.96 -10.81 -9.21
C ARG A 8 8.69 -10.13 -8.06
N ILE A 9 9.92 -9.68 -8.31
CA ILE A 9 10.75 -9.08 -7.27
C ILE A 9 10.08 -7.80 -6.77
N SER A 10 9.58 -6.98 -7.69
CA SER A 10 8.93 -5.72 -7.33
C SER A 10 7.65 -5.90 -6.50
N LEU A 11 6.82 -6.89 -6.83
CA LEU A 11 5.64 -7.20 -6.03
C LEU A 11 5.99 -7.81 -4.67
N LEU A 12 7.06 -8.61 -4.56
CA LEU A 12 7.53 -9.11 -3.28
C LEU A 12 8.00 -7.98 -2.36
N VAL A 13 8.79 -7.04 -2.89
CA VAL A 13 9.25 -5.87 -2.15
C VAL A 13 8.07 -4.98 -1.74
N LEU A 14 7.14 -4.71 -2.68
CA LEU A 14 5.94 -3.93 -2.40
C LEU A 14 5.09 -4.58 -1.32
N GLY A 15 4.76 -5.87 -1.47
CA GLY A 15 3.92 -6.59 -0.51
C GLY A 15 4.55 -6.67 0.88
N LEU A 16 5.87 -6.89 0.96
CA LEU A 16 6.60 -6.86 2.23
C LEU A 16 6.54 -5.46 2.88
N MET A 17 6.84 -4.41 2.11
CA MET A 17 6.80 -3.04 2.59
C MET A 17 5.40 -2.67 3.10
N MET A 18 4.35 -2.96 2.33
CA MET A 18 2.97 -2.71 2.75
C MET A 18 2.65 -3.45 4.04
N THR A 19 3.03 -4.72 4.14
CA THR A 19 2.80 -5.51 5.37
C THR A 19 3.48 -4.87 6.58
N LEU A 20 4.75 -4.45 6.45
CA LEU A 20 5.49 -3.82 7.53
C LEU A 20 4.93 -2.46 7.92
N LEU A 21 4.55 -1.62 6.96
CA LEU A 21 3.93 -0.31 7.22
C LEU A 21 2.57 -0.46 7.88
N GLY A 22 1.73 -1.39 7.39
CA GLY A 22 0.43 -1.68 7.99
C GLY A 22 0.56 -2.20 9.42
N LEU A 23 1.54 -3.07 9.69
CA LEU A 23 1.85 -3.51 11.06
C LEU A 23 2.33 -2.36 11.94
N GLY A 24 3.17 -1.46 11.40
CA GLY A 24 3.58 -0.24 12.08
C GLY A 24 2.38 0.64 12.45
N ASN A 25 1.41 0.79 11.54
CA ASN A 25 0.17 1.52 11.80
C ASN A 25 -0.66 0.85 12.90
N LEU A 26 -0.78 -0.48 12.88
CA LEU A 26 -1.53 -1.23 13.88
C LEU A 26 -0.93 -1.09 15.28
N VAL A 27 0.40 -1.21 15.39
CA VAL A 27 1.11 -1.11 16.67
C VAL A 27 1.05 0.31 17.22
N GLY A 28 1.18 1.32 16.34
CA GLY A 28 1.15 2.74 16.71
C GLY A 28 -0.21 3.41 16.55
N ALA A 29 -1.32 2.66 16.47
CA ALA A 29 -2.61 3.20 16.02
C ALA A 29 -3.12 4.38 16.85
N GLU A 30 -2.96 4.31 18.18
CA GLU A 30 -3.37 5.40 19.07
C GLU A 30 -2.46 6.64 18.92
N ASP A 31 -1.16 6.44 18.69
CA ASP A 31 -0.21 7.54 18.49
C ASP A 31 -0.48 8.24 17.15
N TRP A 32 -0.73 7.47 16.09
CA TRP A 32 -1.19 8.00 14.80
C TRP A 32 -2.52 8.73 14.97
N ALA A 33 -3.47 8.18 15.71
CA ALA A 33 -4.74 8.84 15.94
C ALA A 33 -4.58 10.20 16.64
N LYS A 34 -3.69 10.30 17.65
CA LYS A 34 -3.40 11.57 18.35
C LYS A 34 -2.74 12.61 17.45
N ASP A 35 -1.82 12.20 16.59
CA ASP A 35 -1.13 13.10 15.65
C ASP A 35 -2.08 13.55 14.51
N GLN A 36 -2.83 12.62 13.94
CA GLN A 36 -3.68 12.87 12.76
C GLN A 36 -5.03 13.50 13.09
N TRP A 37 -5.55 13.28 14.30
CA TRP A 37 -6.79 13.88 14.81
C TRP A 37 -6.50 14.76 16.01
N THR A 38 -5.82 15.88 15.76
CA THR A 38 -5.33 16.77 16.80
C THR A 38 -6.45 17.21 17.74
N GLY A 39 -6.25 17.01 19.05
CA GLY A 39 -7.21 17.40 20.08
C GLY A 39 -8.29 16.37 20.40
N ALA A 40 -8.37 15.23 19.69
CA ALA A 40 -9.31 14.16 20.00
C ALA A 40 -9.05 13.55 21.40
N GLN A 41 -10.12 13.38 22.20
CA GLN A 41 -10.04 12.82 23.55
C GLN A 41 -11.20 11.86 23.85
N GLY A 42 -11.00 10.98 24.85
CA GLY A 42 -12.01 10.03 25.29
C GLY A 42 -12.59 9.23 24.12
N ARG A 43 -13.91 9.28 23.95
CA ARG A 43 -14.59 8.52 22.88
C ARG A 43 -14.15 8.91 21.48
N GLU A 44 -13.78 10.17 21.24
CA GLU A 44 -13.33 10.61 19.91
C GLU A 44 -11.98 9.97 19.57
N LEU A 45 -11.08 9.90 20.55
CA LEU A 45 -9.80 9.21 20.39
C LEU A 45 -9.97 7.71 20.19
N ASP A 46 -10.92 7.05 20.88
CA ASP A 46 -11.22 5.63 20.67
C ASP A 46 -11.68 5.36 19.23
N ILE A 47 -12.51 6.25 18.67
CA ILE A 47 -13.00 6.16 17.29
C ILE A 47 -11.85 6.39 16.31
N ALA A 48 -11.05 7.45 16.51
CA ALA A 48 -9.89 7.75 15.69
C ALA A 48 -8.88 6.58 15.66
N THR A 49 -8.59 6.01 16.83
CA THR A 49 -7.72 4.83 16.96
C THR A 49 -8.30 3.62 16.22
N SER A 50 -9.62 3.43 16.29
CA SER A 50 -10.30 2.36 15.55
C SER A 50 -10.20 2.53 14.03
N VAL A 51 -10.24 3.77 13.53
CA VAL A 51 -10.02 4.08 12.11
C VAL A 51 -8.59 3.71 11.70
N GLU A 52 -7.59 4.06 12.50
CA GLU A 52 -6.18 3.70 12.24
C GLU A 52 -5.95 2.18 12.28
N LEU A 53 -6.59 1.48 13.22
CA LEU A 53 -6.55 0.01 13.26
C LEU A 53 -7.15 -0.61 11.99
N ALA A 54 -8.31 -0.11 11.54
CA ALA A 54 -8.94 -0.58 10.32
C ALA A 54 -8.08 -0.30 9.09
N TRP A 55 -7.45 0.88 9.01
CA TRP A 55 -6.57 1.25 7.92
C TRP A 55 -5.30 0.37 7.90
N GLY A 56 -4.64 0.20 9.04
CA GLY A 56 -3.49 -0.69 9.17
C GLY A 56 -3.84 -2.13 8.76
N THR A 57 -4.99 -2.64 9.21
CA THR A 57 -5.49 -3.98 8.84
C THR A 57 -5.69 -4.12 7.33
N LYS A 58 -6.29 -3.11 6.68
CA LYS A 58 -6.46 -3.06 5.21
C LYS A 58 -5.10 -3.15 4.52
N ILE A 59 -4.13 -2.32 4.92
CA ILE A 59 -2.80 -2.29 4.29
C ILE A 59 -2.09 -3.64 4.47
N VAL A 60 -2.10 -4.22 5.66
CA VAL A 60 -1.53 -5.56 5.93
C VAL A 60 -2.19 -6.62 5.03
N THR A 61 -3.52 -6.63 4.96
CA THR A 61 -4.28 -7.61 4.18
C THR A 61 -3.92 -7.54 2.69
N VAL A 62 -3.82 -6.33 2.14
CA VAL A 62 -3.41 -6.13 0.74
C VAL A 62 -1.95 -6.54 0.54
N GLY A 63 -1.04 -6.15 1.45
CA GLY A 63 0.37 -6.52 1.40
C GLY A 63 0.59 -8.03 1.39
N LEU A 64 -0.07 -8.76 2.29
CA LEU A 64 -0.02 -10.22 2.34
C LEU A 64 -0.62 -10.87 1.10
N THR A 65 -1.73 -10.33 0.58
CA THR A 65 -2.35 -10.81 -0.67
C THR A 65 -1.38 -10.69 -1.85
N ILE A 66 -0.71 -9.53 -1.97
CA ILE A 66 0.30 -9.29 -3.01
C ILE A 66 1.47 -10.27 -2.85
N LEU A 67 1.98 -10.48 -1.62
CA LEU A 67 3.05 -11.44 -1.36
C LEU A 67 2.66 -12.85 -1.81
N ILE A 68 1.52 -13.36 -1.34
CA ILE A 68 1.04 -14.71 -1.63
C ILE A 68 0.86 -14.89 -3.15
N LEU A 69 0.16 -13.97 -3.81
CA LEU A 69 -0.11 -14.08 -5.25
C LEU A 69 1.15 -13.86 -6.11
N SER A 70 2.18 -13.19 -5.59
CA SER A 70 3.48 -13.12 -6.27
C SER A 70 4.18 -14.47 -6.38
N PHE A 71 3.96 -15.38 -5.41
CA PHE A 71 4.46 -16.75 -5.46
C PHE A 71 3.58 -17.66 -6.32
N ILE A 72 2.26 -17.47 -6.30
CA ILE A 72 1.30 -18.34 -7.00
C ILE A 72 1.24 -18.04 -8.51
N LEU A 73 1.10 -16.76 -8.88
CA LEU A 73 0.94 -16.35 -10.28
C LEU A 73 2.29 -16.30 -11.00
N SER A 74 2.30 -16.44 -12.32
CA SER A 74 3.51 -16.33 -13.16
C SER A 74 3.23 -15.57 -14.47
N GLY A 75 4.30 -15.15 -15.15
CA GLY A 75 4.24 -14.47 -16.44
C GLY A 75 3.24 -13.29 -16.49
N VAL A 76 2.45 -13.25 -17.56
CA VAL A 76 1.43 -12.23 -17.83
C VAL A 76 0.37 -12.16 -16.74
N ALA A 77 -0.04 -13.29 -16.15
CA ALA A 77 -1.05 -13.30 -15.09
C ALA A 77 -0.58 -12.54 -13.84
N ARG A 78 0.69 -12.73 -13.45
CA ARG A 78 1.30 -11.99 -12.34
C ARG A 78 1.37 -10.48 -12.64
N ALA A 79 1.80 -10.13 -13.85
CA ALA A 79 1.89 -8.74 -14.29
C ALA A 79 0.52 -8.03 -14.27
N ARG A 80 -0.53 -8.71 -14.77
CA ARG A 80 -1.89 -8.19 -14.76
C ARG A 80 -2.43 -8.00 -13.36
N PHE A 81 -2.27 -9.02 -12.53
CA PHE A 81 -2.62 -8.91 -11.11
C PHE A 81 -1.92 -7.72 -10.45
N GLY A 82 -0.60 -7.58 -10.65
CA GLY A 82 0.19 -6.52 -10.05
C GLY A 82 -0.32 -5.12 -10.40
N VAL A 83 -0.54 -4.84 -11.69
CA VAL A 83 -1.09 -3.54 -12.12
C VAL A 83 -2.49 -3.30 -11.54
N ILE A 84 -3.39 -4.29 -11.61
CA ILE A 84 -4.77 -4.13 -11.09
C ILE A 84 -4.75 -3.87 -9.58
N ALA A 85 -4.02 -4.69 -8.82
CA ALA A 85 -3.93 -4.58 -7.37
C ALA A 85 -3.34 -3.24 -6.95
N ILE A 86 -2.27 -2.79 -7.61
CA ILE A 86 -1.63 -1.50 -7.31
C ILE A 86 -2.57 -0.34 -7.62
N VAL A 87 -3.22 -0.33 -8.79
CA VAL A 87 -4.14 0.75 -9.18
C VAL A 87 -5.33 0.82 -8.22
N LEU A 88 -5.94 -0.32 -7.87
CA LEU A 88 -7.05 -0.36 -6.93
C LEU A 88 -6.63 0.11 -5.53
N PHE A 89 -5.45 -0.31 -5.06
CA PHE A 89 -4.92 0.13 -3.76
C PHE A 89 -4.67 1.65 -3.75
N VAL A 90 -3.94 2.18 -4.75
CA VAL A 90 -3.64 3.61 -4.86
C VAL A 90 -4.91 4.45 -4.95
N ALA A 91 -5.88 4.03 -5.77
CA ALA A 91 -7.17 4.71 -5.84
C ALA A 91 -7.89 4.68 -4.48
N GLY A 92 -7.89 3.53 -3.80
CA GLY A 92 -8.48 3.37 -2.47
C GLY A 92 -7.83 4.26 -1.40
N GLU A 93 -6.50 4.41 -1.42
CA GLU A 93 -5.77 5.33 -0.54
C GLU A 93 -6.15 6.79 -0.82
N ILE A 94 -6.16 7.21 -2.10
CA ILE A 94 -6.56 8.57 -2.48
C ILE A 94 -7.97 8.88 -1.98
N PHE A 95 -8.93 7.97 -2.17
CA PHE A 95 -10.30 8.16 -1.69
C PHE A 95 -10.39 8.19 -0.17
N THR A 96 -9.65 7.32 0.52
CA THR A 96 -9.62 7.26 1.99
C THR A 96 -9.07 8.55 2.57
N VAL A 97 -7.85 8.95 2.16
CA VAL A 97 -7.20 10.18 2.62
C VAL A 97 -8.07 11.39 2.31
N SER A 98 -8.56 11.54 1.07
CA SER A 98 -9.38 12.70 0.69
C SER A 98 -10.67 12.81 1.52
N SER A 99 -11.32 11.67 1.80
CA SER A 99 -12.56 11.64 2.59
C SER A 99 -12.32 11.96 4.06
N LEU A 100 -11.19 11.53 4.61
CA LEU A 100 -10.80 11.82 5.99
C LEU A 100 -10.28 13.25 6.15
N SER A 101 -9.47 13.75 5.21
CA SER A 101 -8.96 15.12 5.23
C SER A 101 -10.07 16.14 5.15
N ALA A 102 -11.14 15.87 4.38
CA ALA A 102 -12.34 16.70 4.38
C ALA A 102 -13.08 16.76 5.74
N LYS A 103 -12.66 15.95 6.71
CA LYS A 103 -13.17 15.90 8.09
C LYS A 103 -12.14 16.36 9.13
N GLY A 104 -10.99 16.88 8.71
CA GLY A 104 -9.94 17.37 9.60
C GLY A 104 -8.75 16.41 9.80
N TYR A 105 -8.73 15.25 9.12
CA TYR A 105 -7.59 14.34 9.20
C TYR A 105 -6.32 14.95 8.62
N GLY A 106 -5.27 15.02 9.44
CA GLY A 106 -3.94 15.43 9.02
C GLY A 106 -3.74 16.94 8.91
N GLU A 107 -4.69 17.78 9.37
CA GLU A 107 -4.58 19.25 9.27
C GLU A 107 -3.34 19.81 9.96
N ASP A 108 -2.99 19.27 11.14
CA ASP A 108 -1.81 19.67 11.93
C ASP A 108 -0.79 18.53 12.11
N ALA A 109 -0.94 17.46 11.32
CA ALA A 109 -0.15 16.25 11.53
C ALA A 109 1.32 16.40 11.14
N SER A 110 2.20 15.81 11.93
CA SER A 110 3.64 15.83 11.72
C SER A 110 4.11 14.62 10.92
N ILE A 111 3.67 14.49 9.66
CA ILE A 111 4.01 13.29 8.86
C ILE A 111 5.47 13.32 8.40
N PRO A 112 6.30 12.32 8.76
CA PRO A 112 7.66 12.21 8.26
C PRO A 112 7.66 11.99 6.74
N VAL A 113 8.22 12.94 5.99
CA VAL A 113 8.22 12.92 4.50
C VAL A 113 8.78 11.61 3.92
N LEU A 114 9.78 11.00 4.58
CA LEU A 114 10.35 9.73 4.14
C LEU A 114 9.36 8.55 4.20
N LEU A 115 8.40 8.56 5.14
CA LEU A 115 7.34 7.54 5.23
C LEU A 115 6.32 7.64 4.10
N ILE A 116 6.33 8.75 3.34
CA ILE A 116 5.50 8.92 2.14
C ILE A 116 6.31 8.62 0.87
N ILE A 117 7.51 9.21 0.75
CA ILE A 117 8.30 9.13 -0.49
C ILE A 117 8.76 7.71 -0.78
N VAL A 118 9.29 6.99 0.22
CA VAL A 118 9.83 5.65 -0.02
C VAL A 118 8.74 4.69 -0.49
N PRO A 119 7.55 4.63 0.15
CA PRO A 119 6.46 3.78 -0.34
C PRO A 119 5.94 4.17 -1.71
N LEU A 120 5.87 5.47 -2.01
CA LEU A 120 5.47 5.95 -3.32
C LEU A 120 6.43 5.46 -4.41
N LEU A 121 7.74 5.60 -4.20
CA LEU A 121 8.75 5.16 -5.18
C LEU A 121 8.71 3.66 -5.42
N ILE A 122 8.56 2.85 -4.36
CA ILE A 122 8.45 1.39 -4.47
C ILE A 122 7.17 1.01 -5.20
N THR A 123 6.05 1.67 -4.91
CA THR A 123 4.76 1.44 -5.58
C THR A 123 4.83 1.77 -7.06
N LEU A 124 5.43 2.91 -7.43
CA LEU A 124 5.65 3.30 -8.83
C LEU A 124 6.57 2.32 -9.56
N TRP A 125 7.67 1.92 -8.93
CA TRP A 125 8.58 0.94 -9.51
C TRP A 125 7.89 -0.41 -9.73
N ALA A 126 7.09 -0.90 -8.78
CA ALA A 126 6.31 -2.12 -8.94
C ALA A 126 5.25 -2.00 -10.03
N LEU A 127 4.57 -0.84 -10.12
CA LEU A 127 3.59 -0.58 -11.17
C LEU A 127 4.23 -0.64 -12.55
N VAL A 128 5.36 0.06 -12.75
CA VAL A 128 6.10 0.04 -14.01
C VAL A 128 6.58 -1.37 -14.34
N SER A 129 7.16 -2.08 -13.37
CA SER A 129 7.64 -3.45 -13.55
C SER A 129 6.53 -4.44 -13.95
N CYS A 130 5.31 -4.24 -13.45
CA CYS A 130 4.16 -5.04 -13.83
C CYS A 130 3.57 -4.60 -15.18
N ALA A 131 3.51 -3.30 -15.45
CA ALA A 131 3.01 -2.76 -16.71
C ALA A 131 3.87 -3.22 -17.91
N THR A 132 5.19 -3.31 -17.75
CA THR A 132 6.07 -3.84 -18.80
C THR A 132 5.80 -5.31 -19.12
N GLY A 133 5.41 -6.11 -18.13
CA GLY A 133 5.07 -7.52 -18.29
C GLY A 133 3.62 -7.80 -18.72
N TRP A 134 2.78 -6.75 -18.82
CA TRP A 134 1.32 -6.90 -19.03
C TRP A 134 0.97 -7.51 -20.40
N ASN A 135 1.81 -7.28 -21.41
CA ASN A 135 1.64 -7.74 -22.79
C ASN A 135 2.85 -8.51 -23.32
N GLU A 136 3.78 -8.96 -22.47
CA GLU A 136 4.85 -9.85 -22.94
C GLU A 136 4.19 -11.10 -23.53
N LYS A 137 4.47 -11.39 -24.81
CA LYS A 137 4.01 -12.63 -25.43
C LYS A 137 4.52 -13.77 -24.55
N SER A 138 3.60 -14.57 -24.00
CA SER A 138 3.95 -15.89 -23.49
C SER A 138 4.82 -16.52 -24.57
N ALA A 139 6.09 -16.79 -24.28
CA ALA A 139 6.88 -17.60 -25.17
C ALA A 139 6.20 -18.98 -25.14
N GLU A 140 5.26 -19.18 -26.05
CA GLU A 140 4.76 -20.51 -26.37
C GLU A 140 5.99 -21.32 -26.75
N THR A 141 6.26 -22.33 -25.92
CA THR A 141 7.29 -23.33 -26.13
C THR A 141 7.18 -23.87 -27.55
N SER A 142 8.14 -23.50 -28.41
CA SER A 142 8.47 -24.22 -29.63
C SER A 142 9.36 -25.41 -29.30
#